data_AF-A0AAD5R203-F1
#
_entry.id   AF-A0AAD5R203-F1
#
_cell.length_a   1.000
_cell.length_b   1.000
_cell.length_c   1.000
_cell.angle_alpha   90.00
_cell.angle_beta   90.00
_cell.angle_gamma   90.00
#
_symmetry.space_group_name_H-M   'P 1'
#
loop_
_entity.id
_entity.type
_entity.pdbx_description
1 polymer ?
#
loop_
_entity_poly.entity_id
_entity_poly.type
_entity_poly.pdbx_seq_one_letter_code
_entity_poly.pdbx_strand_id
1 'polypeptide(L)'
;LSSTLTSRYQTRENIITTRFATHIASLQVLFFIFYGASGFIARVFGHHLYLSNRNLYICSRQVSNVIPVFTFVLPIYSIHRLKHYRLKIDSKIRSVVTMESRGVAGSRNYEEFIRKKYSASSILVFSKRHMTQNQTASEFECRKIGLNLVEYPLYRVVQAIHTFLSMASLPLLLHVQIKYIFGSTFHRNIKIILLLYYSLALLHSAAYTSIQIHAITSSVIKRPCDFFPPTYVYIPLHLTINVSWYGLMFSLMAISCERGVATTRSSKYESKGITLGVFLLAFVVIGVFGTIRYVYSFEDFNVKVWSVLAIPPGAVNRANHVAILNTSIGIICIITLHVFSRINKKRCSVNSTTLTSRYQTLENTITTRFATHIASLQVLFFTLYGMGGLIARTSGYQLLLSNRNLYACSRQIAYVIPIFTFVLPIYSIYQLKYYRLHSDDNIRSIVTMASRGVDGFRNYEMAIGKAWQLDQRP
;
A
#
# COMPACT_ATOMS: atom_id res chain seq x y z
N LEU A 1 3.05 0.72 -41.77
CA LEU A 1 2.49 1.69 -40.79
C LEU A 1 1.02 1.41 -40.37
N SER A 2 0.38 0.32 -40.81
CA SER A 2 -0.98 -0.08 -40.40
C SER A 2 -0.92 -1.13 -39.26
N SER A 3 -0.44 -0.75 -38.08
CA SER A 3 -0.68 -1.55 -36.87
C SER A 3 -2.10 -1.21 -36.40
N THR A 4 -3.00 -2.06 -36.87
CA THR A 4 -4.43 -1.86 -37.08
C THR A 4 -5.17 -1.45 -35.81
N LEU A 5 -6.13 -0.54 -35.99
CA LEU A 5 -7.07 -0.07 -34.98
C LEU A 5 -7.69 -1.21 -34.15
N THR A 6 -7.89 -2.36 -34.80
CA THR A 6 -8.39 -3.62 -34.22
C THR A 6 -7.51 -4.14 -33.09
N SER A 7 -6.19 -4.13 -33.25
CA SER A 7 -5.26 -4.55 -32.18
C SER A 7 -5.34 -3.61 -30.97
N ARG A 8 -5.49 -2.30 -31.22
CA ARG A 8 -5.69 -1.30 -30.15
C ARG A 8 -7.05 -1.46 -29.47
N TYR A 9 -8.08 -1.82 -30.21
CA TYR A 9 -9.41 -2.08 -29.68
C TYR A 9 -9.42 -3.35 -28.81
N GLN A 10 -8.89 -4.47 -29.31
CA GLN A 10 -8.78 -5.72 -28.56
C GLN A 10 -7.91 -5.58 -27.31
N THR A 11 -6.79 -4.85 -27.40
CA THR A 11 -5.94 -4.59 -26.23
C THR A 11 -6.70 -3.78 -25.17
N ARG A 12 -7.50 -2.78 -25.60
CA ARG A 12 -8.32 -1.98 -24.68
C ARG A 12 -9.45 -2.80 -24.06
N GLU A 13 -10.11 -3.64 -24.85
CA GLU A 13 -11.15 -4.54 -24.38
C GLU A 13 -10.58 -5.53 -23.35
N ASN A 14 -9.46 -6.17 -23.65
CA ASN A 14 -8.76 -7.06 -22.71
C ASN A 14 -8.36 -6.34 -21.43
N ILE A 15 -7.87 -5.10 -21.50
CA ILE A 15 -7.53 -4.29 -20.32
C ILE A 15 -8.78 -3.97 -19.49
N ILE A 16 -9.91 -3.67 -20.12
CA ILE A 16 -11.16 -3.34 -19.43
C ILE A 16 -11.74 -4.60 -18.78
N THR A 17 -11.80 -5.72 -19.50
CA THR A 17 -12.26 -7.01 -18.99
C THR A 17 -11.40 -7.49 -17.83
N THR A 18 -10.07 -7.36 -17.95
CA THR A 18 -9.14 -7.70 -16.85
C THR A 18 -9.35 -6.77 -15.64
N ARG A 19 -9.57 -5.47 -15.84
CA ARG A 19 -9.89 -4.54 -14.74
C ARG A 19 -11.23 -4.86 -14.08
N PHE A 20 -12.23 -5.26 -14.86
CA PHE A 20 -13.52 -5.67 -14.34
C PHE A 20 -13.41 -6.97 -13.53
N ALA A 21 -12.73 -7.98 -14.08
CA ALA A 21 -12.47 -9.25 -13.40
C ALA A 21 -11.66 -9.07 -12.11
N THR A 22 -10.62 -8.24 -12.12
CA THR A 22 -9.83 -7.94 -10.91
C THR A 22 -10.64 -7.19 -9.85
N HIS A 23 -11.55 -6.30 -10.24
CA HIS A 23 -12.46 -5.66 -9.29
C HIS A 23 -13.47 -6.65 -8.68
N ILE A 24 -14.01 -7.58 -9.47
CA ILE A 24 -14.88 -8.65 -8.98
C ILE A 24 -14.13 -9.57 -8.02
N ALA A 25 -12.93 -10.01 -8.42
CA ALA A 25 -12.08 -10.86 -7.59
C ALA A 25 -11.69 -10.16 -6.27
N SER A 26 -11.33 -8.88 -6.33
CA SER A 26 -11.04 -8.09 -5.13
C SER A 26 -12.25 -7.95 -4.19
N LEU A 27 -13.46 -7.79 -4.75
CA LEU A 27 -14.69 -7.75 -3.97
C LEU A 27 -14.95 -9.11 -3.31
N GLN A 28 -14.81 -10.21 -4.06
CA GLN A 28 -14.90 -11.57 -3.54
C GLN A 28 -13.96 -11.81 -2.37
N VAL A 29 -12.68 -11.45 -2.52
CA VAL A 29 -11.68 -11.60 -1.45
C VAL A 29 -12.07 -10.77 -0.22
N LEU A 30 -12.55 -9.53 -0.39
CA LEU A 30 -12.98 -8.68 0.72
C LEU A 30 -14.14 -9.30 1.51
N PHE A 31 -15.16 -9.81 0.82
CA PHE A 31 -16.30 -10.48 1.46
C PHE A 31 -15.88 -11.77 2.15
N PHE A 32 -14.95 -12.53 1.57
CA PHE A 32 -14.41 -13.74 2.17
C PHE A 32 -13.63 -13.44 3.46
N ILE A 33 -12.83 -12.36 3.45
CA ILE A 33 -12.13 -11.88 4.65
C ILE A 33 -13.14 -11.45 5.72
N PHE A 34 -14.17 -10.71 5.34
CA PHE A 34 -15.18 -10.25 6.30
C PHE A 34 -15.97 -11.41 6.90
N TYR A 35 -16.40 -12.38 6.09
CA TYR A 35 -17.05 -13.61 6.53
C TYR A 35 -16.14 -14.44 7.45
N GLY A 36 -14.86 -14.59 7.09
CA GLY A 36 -13.88 -15.29 7.90
C GLY A 36 -13.67 -14.59 9.25
N ALA A 37 -13.55 -13.26 9.25
CA ALA A 37 -13.37 -12.46 10.45
C ALA A 37 -14.60 -12.50 11.36
N SER A 38 -15.81 -12.32 10.82
CA SER A 38 -17.05 -12.36 11.61
C SER A 38 -17.34 -13.74 12.19
N GLY A 39 -17.16 -14.80 11.40
CA GLY A 39 -17.28 -16.18 11.87
C GLY A 39 -16.26 -16.53 12.96
N PHE A 40 -15.04 -16.01 12.82
CA PHE A 40 -13.99 -16.16 13.82
C PHE A 40 -14.31 -15.40 15.11
N ILE A 41 -14.74 -14.14 15.02
CA ILE A 41 -15.16 -13.33 16.17
C ILE A 41 -16.32 -14.01 16.91
N ALA A 42 -17.34 -14.46 16.20
CA ALA A 42 -18.48 -15.17 16.79
C ALA A 42 -18.02 -16.46 17.50
N ARG A 43 -17.07 -17.19 16.94
CA ARG A 43 -16.55 -18.43 17.54
C ARG A 43 -15.69 -18.18 18.78
N VAL A 44 -14.84 -17.16 18.76
CA VAL A 44 -13.88 -16.87 19.84
C VAL A 44 -14.56 -16.12 20.98
N PHE A 45 -15.31 -15.08 20.67
CA PHE A 45 -15.95 -14.24 21.67
C PHE A 45 -17.37 -14.66 21.99
N GLY A 46 -17.96 -15.59 21.23
CA GLY A 46 -19.37 -15.94 21.41
C GLY A 46 -19.70 -16.48 22.79
N HIS A 47 -18.79 -17.21 23.43
CA HIS A 47 -19.02 -17.69 24.80
C HIS A 47 -19.11 -16.52 25.80
N HIS A 48 -18.28 -15.50 25.64
CA HIS A 48 -18.25 -14.32 26.50
C HIS A 48 -19.34 -13.30 26.17
N LEU A 49 -19.59 -13.07 24.88
CA LEU A 49 -20.56 -12.08 24.40
C LEU A 49 -22.00 -12.55 24.56
N TYR A 50 -22.25 -13.86 24.46
CA TYR A 50 -23.62 -14.39 24.48
C TYR A 50 -24.00 -15.03 25.80
N LEU A 51 -23.14 -15.05 26.83
CA LEU A 51 -23.46 -15.52 28.19
C LEU A 51 -24.23 -16.86 28.18
N SER A 52 -23.79 -17.81 27.35
CA SER A 52 -24.42 -19.13 27.14
C SER A 52 -25.81 -19.14 26.47
N ASN A 53 -26.33 -18.01 25.98
CA ASN A 53 -27.57 -17.95 25.21
C ASN A 53 -27.37 -18.48 23.78
N ARG A 54 -27.68 -19.76 23.60
CA ARG A 54 -27.54 -20.50 22.33
C ARG A 54 -28.31 -19.84 21.18
N ASN A 55 -29.48 -19.25 21.44
CA ASN A 55 -30.31 -18.62 20.41
C ASN A 55 -29.66 -17.34 19.87
N LEU A 56 -29.04 -16.54 20.75
CA LEU A 56 -28.32 -15.32 20.34
C LEU A 56 -27.06 -15.64 19.53
N TYR A 57 -26.34 -16.69 19.92
CA TYR A 57 -25.17 -17.17 19.16
C TYR A 57 -25.56 -17.65 17.76
N ILE A 58 -26.64 -18.44 17.64
CA ILE A 58 -27.15 -18.90 16.34
C ILE A 58 -27.61 -17.71 15.50
N CYS A 59 -28.34 -16.76 16.08
CA CYS A 59 -28.80 -15.55 15.40
C CYS A 59 -27.62 -14.70 14.91
N SER A 60 -26.60 -14.47 15.76
CA SER A 60 -25.40 -13.71 15.35
C SER A 60 -24.60 -14.41 14.27
N ARG A 61 -24.52 -15.74 14.28
CA ARG A 61 -23.87 -16.52 13.23
C ARG A 61 -24.65 -16.44 11.90
N GLN A 62 -25.98 -16.42 11.95
CA GLN A 62 -26.82 -16.22 10.77
C GLN A 62 -26.71 -14.80 10.22
N VAL A 63 -26.69 -13.76 11.07
CA VAL A 63 -26.46 -12.37 10.65
C VAL A 63 -25.05 -12.17 10.08
N SER A 64 -24.06 -12.90 10.63
CA SER A 64 -22.68 -12.89 10.14
C SER A 64 -22.48 -13.70 8.86
N ASN A 65 -23.49 -14.45 8.40
CA ASN A 65 -23.46 -15.14 7.13
C ASN A 65 -23.66 -14.12 6.00
N VAL A 66 -22.56 -13.54 5.55
CA VAL A 66 -22.58 -12.49 4.51
C VAL A 66 -22.74 -13.09 3.10
N ILE A 67 -22.85 -14.42 2.96
CA ILE A 67 -22.96 -15.09 1.65
C ILE A 67 -24.22 -14.62 0.88
N PRO A 68 -25.43 -14.55 1.45
CA PRO A 68 -26.61 -14.08 0.72
C PRO A 68 -26.51 -12.60 0.32
N VAL A 69 -25.94 -11.76 1.19
CA VAL A 69 -25.69 -10.34 0.90
C VAL A 69 -24.68 -10.19 -0.22
N PHE A 70 -23.61 -10.99 -0.21
CA PHE A 70 -22.62 -11.03 -1.28
C PHE A 70 -23.25 -11.46 -2.61
N THR A 71 -24.03 -12.53 -2.61
CA THR A 71 -24.74 -13.04 -3.80
C THR A 71 -25.72 -12.01 -4.36
N PHE A 72 -26.31 -11.16 -3.53
CA PHE A 72 -27.19 -10.07 -3.95
C PHE A 72 -26.43 -8.82 -4.44
N VAL A 73 -25.36 -8.43 -3.75
CA VAL A 73 -24.56 -7.23 -4.07
C VAL A 73 -23.73 -7.44 -5.33
N LEU A 74 -23.24 -8.67 -5.58
CA LEU A 74 -22.35 -8.96 -6.70
C LEU A 74 -23.00 -8.65 -8.07
N PRO A 75 -24.24 -9.08 -8.39
CA PRO A 75 -24.93 -8.71 -9.62
C PRO A 75 -25.18 -7.20 -9.74
N ILE A 76 -25.62 -6.54 -8.66
CA ILE A 76 -25.92 -5.10 -8.66
C ILE A 76 -24.65 -4.28 -8.91
N TYR A 77 -23.58 -4.61 -8.19
CA TYR A 77 -22.28 -3.96 -8.39
C TYR A 77 -21.74 -4.21 -9.80
N SER A 78 -21.88 -5.44 -10.31
CA SER A 78 -21.47 -5.81 -11.66
C SER A 78 -22.24 -5.03 -12.71
N ILE A 79 -23.57 -4.93 -12.59
CA ILE A 79 -24.44 -4.16 -13.51
C ILE A 79 -24.09 -2.67 -13.45
N HIS A 80 -23.96 -2.10 -12.26
CA HIS A 80 -23.63 -0.67 -12.11
C HIS A 80 -22.26 -0.35 -12.72
N ARG A 81 -21.25 -1.20 -12.47
CA ARG A 81 -19.93 -1.05 -13.09
C ARG A 81 -20.00 -1.23 -14.59
N LEU A 82 -20.69 -2.25 -15.10
CA LEU A 82 -20.84 -2.50 -16.52
C LEU A 82 -21.52 -1.32 -17.22
N LYS A 83 -22.57 -0.74 -16.62
CA LYS A 83 -23.25 0.46 -17.10
C LYS A 83 -22.30 1.66 -17.15
N HIS A 84 -21.54 1.91 -16.09
CA HIS A 84 -20.53 2.97 -16.07
C HIS A 84 -19.44 2.74 -17.14
N TYR A 85 -19.02 1.50 -17.37
CA TYR A 85 -18.05 1.18 -18.43
C TYR A 85 -18.64 1.40 -19.83
N ARG A 86 -19.88 0.96 -20.10
CA ARG A 86 -20.58 1.21 -21.37
C ARG A 86 -20.68 2.69 -21.67
N LEU A 87 -21.16 3.50 -20.72
CA LEU A 87 -21.26 4.96 -20.90
C LEU A 87 -19.90 5.61 -21.23
N LYS A 88 -18.82 5.14 -20.58
CA LYS A 88 -17.47 5.62 -20.85
C LYS A 88 -16.93 5.15 -22.20
N ILE A 89 -17.26 3.93 -22.63
CA ILE A 89 -16.90 3.40 -23.94
C ILE A 89 -17.66 4.15 -25.03
N ASP A 90 -18.97 4.33 -24.90
CA ASP A 90 -19.82 5.02 -25.88
C ASP A 90 -19.38 6.46 -26.11
N SER A 91 -19.03 7.19 -25.04
CA SER A 91 -18.47 8.55 -25.15
C SER A 91 -17.17 8.59 -25.97
N LYS A 92 -16.36 7.53 -25.89
CA LYS A 92 -15.05 7.44 -26.53
C LYS A 92 -15.13 6.89 -27.95
N ILE A 93 -16.01 5.91 -28.21
CA ILE A 93 -16.32 5.41 -29.55
C ILE A 93 -16.94 6.53 -30.38
N ARG A 94 -17.89 7.30 -29.83
CA ARG A 94 -18.51 8.42 -30.54
C ARG A 94 -17.49 9.49 -30.95
N SER A 95 -16.41 9.68 -30.18
CA SER A 95 -15.31 10.60 -30.52
C SER A 95 -14.32 10.06 -31.56
N VAL A 96 -14.22 8.73 -31.73
CA VAL A 96 -13.29 8.07 -32.66
C VAL A 96 -13.99 7.75 -33.99
N VAL A 97 -15.25 7.33 -33.96
CA VAL A 97 -16.07 7.04 -35.16
C VAL A 97 -16.32 8.31 -35.99
N THR A 98 -16.43 9.48 -35.36
CA THR A 98 -16.47 10.78 -36.06
C THR A 98 -15.16 11.14 -36.79
N MET A 99 -14.03 10.47 -36.48
CA MET A 99 -12.75 10.69 -37.16
C MET A 99 -12.45 9.67 -38.26
N GLU A 100 -13.10 8.51 -38.28
CA GLU A 100 -12.76 7.41 -39.22
C GLU A 100 -13.89 7.02 -40.18
N SER A 101 -15.03 7.74 -40.17
CA SER A 101 -16.13 7.54 -41.13
C SER A 101 -15.88 8.17 -42.52
N ARG A 102 -14.61 8.37 -42.92
CA ARG A 102 -14.22 8.61 -44.32
C ARG A 102 -13.23 7.53 -44.74
N GLY A 103 -13.67 6.64 -45.62
CA GLY A 103 -12.78 5.87 -46.47
C GLY A 103 -12.96 4.35 -46.47
N VAL A 104 -12.33 3.77 -47.50
CA VAL A 104 -12.45 2.41 -48.07
C VAL A 104 -11.94 1.27 -47.15
N ALA A 105 -11.59 1.55 -45.90
CA ALA A 105 -11.01 0.57 -44.98
C ALA A 105 -12.02 -0.39 -44.32
N GLY A 106 -13.32 -0.26 -44.62
CA GLY A 106 -14.40 -1.02 -44.00
C GLY A 106 -14.62 -2.45 -44.50
N SER A 107 -14.05 -2.87 -45.64
CA SER A 107 -14.44 -4.14 -46.28
C SER A 107 -13.50 -5.32 -46.09
N ARG A 108 -12.31 -5.17 -45.49
CA ARG A 108 -11.26 -6.22 -45.53
C ARG A 108 -10.98 -6.99 -44.23
N ASN A 109 -11.72 -6.75 -43.14
CA ASN A 109 -11.34 -7.24 -41.81
C ASN A 109 -12.07 -8.51 -41.31
N TYR A 110 -12.84 -9.21 -42.16
CA TYR A 110 -13.67 -10.34 -41.72
C TYR A 110 -13.02 -11.73 -41.91
N GLU A 111 -11.96 -11.87 -42.72
CA GLU A 111 -11.38 -13.18 -43.04
C GLU A 111 -10.21 -13.61 -42.15
N GLU A 112 -9.56 -12.68 -41.43
CA GLU A 112 -8.30 -12.98 -40.73
C GLU A 112 -8.50 -13.57 -39.31
N PHE A 113 -9.75 -13.64 -38.82
CA PHE A 113 -10.05 -13.98 -37.43
C PHE A 113 -10.09 -15.49 -37.13
N ILE A 114 -10.16 -16.36 -38.15
CA ILE A 114 -10.43 -17.79 -37.94
C ILE A 114 -9.16 -18.63 -37.72
N ARG A 115 -7.96 -18.15 -38.09
CA ARG A 115 -6.78 -19.04 -38.21
C ARG A 115 -5.88 -19.19 -36.97
N LYS A 116 -6.14 -18.53 -35.83
CA LYS A 116 -5.13 -18.47 -34.75
C LYS A 116 -5.64 -18.81 -33.35
N LYS A 117 -6.23 -20.00 -33.19
CA LYS A 117 -6.68 -20.49 -31.88
C LYS A 117 -6.33 -21.95 -31.58
N TYR A 118 -5.10 -22.41 -31.82
CA TYR A 118 -4.56 -23.59 -31.12
C TYR A 118 -3.03 -23.57 -31.06
N SER A 119 -2.47 -23.46 -29.85
CA SER A 119 -1.33 -24.29 -29.40
C SER A 119 -0.89 -23.96 -27.97
N ALA A 120 -0.44 -25.02 -27.30
CA ALA A 120 0.45 -25.11 -26.13
C ALA A 120 -0.20 -25.31 -24.74
N SER A 121 -0.17 -26.57 -24.29
CA SER A 121 -0.28 -27.04 -22.91
C SER A 121 0.77 -28.14 -22.68
N SER A 122 1.56 -28.09 -21.59
CA SER A 122 2.07 -29.26 -20.79
C SER A 122 3.07 -28.81 -19.68
N ILE A 123 2.85 -29.16 -18.38
CA ILE A 123 3.44 -30.25 -17.53
C ILE A 123 4.70 -29.75 -16.74
N LEU A 124 4.95 -29.96 -15.43
CA LEU A 124 5.15 -31.19 -14.61
C LEU A 124 5.21 -30.89 -13.08
N VAL A 125 4.94 -31.92 -12.26
CA VAL A 125 5.00 -32.00 -10.77
C VAL A 125 6.20 -32.87 -10.34
N PHE A 126 6.81 -32.64 -9.17
CA PHE A 126 7.70 -33.65 -8.54
C PHE A 126 7.59 -33.72 -6.99
N SER A 127 7.80 -34.93 -6.47
CA SER A 127 7.50 -35.44 -5.13
C SER A 127 8.75 -35.67 -4.24
N LYS A 128 8.49 -36.04 -2.98
CA LYS A 128 9.29 -35.96 -1.72
C LYS A 128 10.14 -37.21 -1.41
N ARG A 129 11.14 -37.09 -0.52
CA ARG A 129 11.88 -38.22 0.13
C ARG A 129 12.15 -37.97 1.63
N HIS A 130 12.20 -39.04 2.41
CA HIS A 130 12.46 -39.12 3.87
C HIS A 130 13.89 -39.65 4.15
N MET A 131 14.46 -39.34 5.32
CA MET A 131 15.40 -40.20 6.08
C MET A 131 15.56 -39.77 7.55
N THR A 132 16.07 -40.70 8.37
CA THR A 132 15.91 -40.88 9.83
C THR A 132 17.12 -40.50 10.72
N GLN A 133 16.78 -40.29 12.01
CA GLN A 133 17.52 -40.25 13.31
C GLN A 133 18.96 -40.79 13.39
N ASN A 134 19.89 -40.27 14.21
CA ASN A 134 19.86 -40.02 15.67
C ASN A 134 20.97 -39.02 16.11
N GLN A 135 20.80 -38.30 17.23
CA GLN A 135 21.85 -37.50 17.90
C GLN A 135 21.57 -37.39 19.42
N THR A 136 22.61 -37.41 20.26
CA THR A 136 22.51 -37.62 21.72
C THR A 136 22.34 -36.32 22.53
N ALA A 137 21.14 -36.22 23.11
CA ALA A 137 20.70 -35.60 24.36
C ALA A 137 20.87 -34.08 24.65
N SER A 138 22.03 -33.42 24.46
CA SER A 138 22.17 -31.98 24.83
C SER A 138 22.07 -31.05 23.62
N GLU A 139 22.61 -31.46 22.48
CA GLU A 139 22.31 -30.89 21.17
C GLU A 139 20.82 -31.08 20.81
N PHE A 140 20.20 -32.12 21.36
CA PHE A 140 18.82 -32.51 21.09
C PHE A 140 17.80 -31.46 21.54
N GLU A 141 17.98 -30.80 22.68
CA GLU A 141 17.07 -29.75 23.17
C GLU A 141 17.09 -28.51 22.25
N CYS A 142 18.29 -28.02 21.93
CA CYS A 142 18.53 -26.89 21.04
C CYS A 142 18.01 -27.18 19.60
N ARG A 143 18.34 -28.37 19.09
CA ARG A 143 17.93 -28.88 17.77
C ARG A 143 16.43 -29.14 17.69
N LYS A 144 15.80 -29.73 18.71
CA LYS A 144 14.35 -30.03 18.74
C LYS A 144 13.51 -28.76 18.76
N ILE A 145 14.00 -27.68 19.38
CA ILE A 145 13.26 -26.42 19.47
C ILE A 145 13.47 -25.55 18.21
N GLY A 146 14.70 -25.43 17.70
CA GLY A 146 15.01 -24.56 16.56
C GLY A 146 14.83 -25.24 15.20
N LEU A 147 15.38 -26.44 15.03
CA LEU A 147 15.47 -27.11 13.74
C LEU A 147 14.08 -27.55 13.22
N ASN A 148 13.23 -28.08 14.09
CA ASN A 148 11.85 -28.48 13.73
C ASN A 148 11.00 -27.33 13.21
N LEU A 149 11.25 -26.10 13.67
CA LEU A 149 10.57 -24.91 13.19
C LEU A 149 11.10 -24.48 11.82
N VAL A 150 12.41 -24.49 11.68
CA VAL A 150 13.12 -23.97 10.51
C VAL A 150 13.02 -24.93 9.33
N GLU A 151 13.00 -26.24 9.55
CA GLU A 151 12.76 -27.25 8.53
C GLU A 151 11.28 -27.38 8.16
N TYR A 152 10.38 -26.69 8.88
CA TYR A 152 8.96 -26.77 8.60
C TYR A 152 8.65 -26.18 7.20
N PRO A 153 8.12 -26.98 6.25
CA PRO A 153 8.01 -26.56 4.85
C PRO A 153 7.20 -25.27 4.65
N LEU A 154 6.10 -25.11 5.40
CA LEU A 154 5.26 -23.91 5.33
C LEU A 154 6.03 -22.66 5.77
N TYR A 155 6.84 -22.77 6.83
CA TYR A 155 7.67 -21.67 7.33
C TYR A 155 8.63 -21.21 6.24
N ARG A 156 9.30 -22.15 5.57
CA ARG A 156 10.24 -21.88 4.47
C ARG A 156 9.60 -21.24 3.26
N VAL A 157 8.43 -21.71 2.85
CA VAL A 157 7.69 -21.11 1.72
C VAL A 157 7.34 -19.65 2.03
N VAL A 158 6.80 -19.37 3.22
CA VAL A 158 6.47 -18.00 3.62
C VAL A 158 7.73 -17.14 3.73
N GLN A 159 8.81 -17.71 4.27
CA GLN A 159 10.11 -17.06 4.36
C GLN A 159 10.65 -16.67 2.98
N ALA A 160 10.62 -17.58 2.00
CA ALA A 160 11.06 -17.33 0.64
C ALA A 160 10.21 -16.25 -0.04
N ILE A 161 8.88 -16.30 0.11
CA ILE A 161 7.95 -15.29 -0.43
C ILE A 161 8.27 -13.91 0.15
N HIS A 162 8.40 -13.80 1.48
CA HIS A 162 8.70 -12.52 2.12
C HIS A 162 10.08 -11.97 1.75
N THR A 163 11.07 -12.85 1.57
CA THR A 163 12.41 -12.47 1.11
C THR A 163 12.34 -11.89 -0.30
N PHE A 164 11.66 -12.59 -1.22
CA PHE A 164 11.48 -12.14 -2.59
C PHE A 164 10.74 -10.79 -2.66
N LEU A 165 9.63 -10.64 -1.93
CA LEU A 165 8.88 -9.39 -1.87
C LEU A 165 9.73 -8.22 -1.36
N SER A 166 10.51 -8.47 -0.30
CA SER A 166 11.40 -7.46 0.25
C SER A 166 12.49 -7.07 -0.75
N MET A 167 13.21 -8.04 -1.35
CA MET A 167 14.22 -7.77 -2.36
C MET A 167 13.67 -7.02 -3.57
N ALA A 168 12.48 -7.40 -4.06
CA ALA A 168 11.82 -6.72 -5.17
C ALA A 168 11.38 -5.29 -4.81
N SER A 169 11.06 -5.02 -3.55
CA SER A 169 10.65 -3.69 -3.11
C SER A 169 11.79 -2.66 -3.10
N LEU A 170 13.05 -3.08 -2.91
CA LEU A 170 14.23 -2.19 -2.90
C LEU A 170 14.37 -1.34 -4.18
N PRO A 171 14.51 -1.93 -5.40
CA PRO A 171 14.64 -1.14 -6.62
C PRO A 171 13.36 -0.34 -6.93
N LEU A 172 12.18 -0.86 -6.57
CA LEU A 172 10.90 -0.17 -6.79
C LEU A 172 10.76 1.09 -5.92
N LEU A 173 11.12 1.01 -4.64
CA LEU A 173 11.10 2.14 -3.71
C LEU A 173 12.10 3.23 -4.15
N LEU A 174 13.33 2.84 -4.50
CA LEU A 174 14.33 3.75 -5.04
C LEU A 174 13.85 4.42 -6.34
N HIS A 175 13.26 3.65 -7.25
CA HIS A 175 12.70 4.18 -8.49
C HIS A 175 11.62 5.24 -8.24
N VAL A 176 10.72 5.00 -7.28
CA VAL A 176 9.68 5.96 -6.89
C VAL A 176 10.28 7.24 -6.32
N GLN A 177 11.25 7.12 -5.41
CA GLN A 177 11.90 8.29 -4.81
C GLN A 177 12.56 9.17 -5.89
N ILE A 178 13.42 8.58 -6.72
CA ILE A 178 14.21 9.32 -7.71
C ILE A 178 13.31 9.89 -8.82
N LYS A 179 12.47 9.06 -9.44
CA LYS A 179 11.72 9.48 -10.64
C LYS A 179 10.46 10.27 -10.32
N TYR A 180 9.75 9.86 -9.27
CA TYR A 180 8.42 10.39 -9.00
C TYR A 180 8.40 11.44 -7.90
N ILE A 181 9.09 11.22 -6.77
CA ILE A 181 9.07 12.16 -5.64
C ILE A 181 10.01 13.36 -5.89
N PHE A 182 11.28 13.13 -6.22
CA PHE A 182 12.22 14.22 -6.51
C PHE A 182 11.75 15.09 -7.68
N GLY A 183 11.36 14.44 -8.79
CA GLY A 183 10.83 15.11 -9.99
C GLY A 183 9.37 15.56 -9.91
N SER A 184 8.70 15.47 -8.75
CA SER A 184 7.33 16.00 -8.61
C SER A 184 7.33 17.52 -8.47
N THR A 185 6.21 18.14 -8.86
CA THR A 185 5.91 19.56 -8.61
C THR A 185 5.42 19.82 -7.18
N PHE A 186 5.48 18.82 -6.29
CA PHE A 186 5.01 18.97 -4.92
C PHE A 186 5.81 20.02 -4.16
N HIS A 187 5.11 20.77 -3.31
CA HIS A 187 5.72 21.69 -2.37
C HIS A 187 6.87 21.04 -1.57
N ARG A 188 7.92 21.83 -1.29
CA ARG A 188 9.16 21.32 -0.71
C ARG A 188 8.95 20.64 0.65
N ASN A 189 8.05 21.16 1.48
CA ASN A 189 7.75 20.59 2.81
C ASN A 189 7.27 19.13 2.72
N ILE A 190 6.23 18.87 1.94
CA ILE A 190 5.70 17.50 1.78
C ILE A 190 6.69 16.60 1.03
N LYS A 191 7.49 17.15 0.11
CA LYS A 191 8.54 16.39 -0.59
C LYS A 191 9.57 15.84 0.39
N ILE A 192 10.05 16.65 1.34
CA ILE A 192 11.00 16.20 2.38
C ILE A 192 10.39 15.08 3.23
N ILE A 193 9.15 15.25 3.68
CA ILE A 193 8.48 14.24 4.52
C ILE A 193 8.24 12.95 3.74
N LEU A 194 7.83 13.03 2.47
CA LEU A 194 7.68 11.86 1.61
C LEU A 194 9.03 11.17 1.35
N LEU A 195 10.11 11.92 1.12
CA LEU A 195 11.44 11.33 0.95
C LEU A 195 11.85 10.54 2.20
N LEU A 196 11.68 11.12 3.40
CA LEU A 196 11.90 10.42 4.67
C LEU A 196 11.04 9.15 4.76
N TYR A 197 9.74 9.25 4.48
CA TYR A 197 8.79 8.14 4.55
C TYR A 197 9.21 6.96 3.66
N TYR A 198 9.55 7.22 2.39
CA TYR A 198 10.03 6.18 1.47
C TYR A 198 11.42 5.66 1.87
N SER A 199 12.29 6.47 2.46
CA SER A 199 13.61 6.03 2.93
C SER A 199 13.49 5.10 4.12
N LEU A 200 12.51 5.33 5.00
CA LEU A 200 12.19 4.42 6.11
C LEU A 200 11.58 3.11 5.59
N ALA A 201 10.74 3.14 4.56
CA ALA A 201 10.25 1.92 3.90
C ALA A 201 11.39 1.13 3.23
N LEU A 202 12.34 1.83 2.61
CA LEU A 202 13.54 1.25 2.01
C LEU A 202 14.44 0.62 3.09
N LEU A 203 14.68 1.33 4.19
CA LEU A 203 15.45 0.85 5.34
C LEU A 203 14.82 -0.40 5.95
N HIS A 204 13.48 -0.41 6.11
CA HIS A 204 12.73 -1.59 6.55
C HIS A 204 12.98 -2.79 5.64
N SER A 205 12.82 -2.59 4.33
CA SER A 205 13.02 -3.65 3.36
C SER A 205 14.47 -4.16 3.34
N ALA A 206 15.46 -3.27 3.44
CA ALA A 206 16.86 -3.66 3.49
C ALA A 206 17.15 -4.50 4.74
N ALA A 207 16.77 -3.99 5.92
CA ALA A 207 16.97 -4.68 7.19
C ALA A 207 16.23 -6.03 7.25
N TYR A 208 15.00 -6.09 6.74
CA TYR A 208 14.22 -7.32 6.68
C TYR A 208 14.84 -8.35 5.73
N THR A 209 15.32 -7.92 4.57
CA THR A 209 16.08 -8.79 3.65
C THR A 209 17.33 -9.35 4.33
N SER A 210 18.10 -8.51 5.03
CA SER A 210 19.28 -8.95 5.79
C SER A 210 18.93 -9.98 6.87
N ILE A 211 17.85 -9.77 7.62
CA ILE A 211 17.36 -10.74 8.61
C ILE A 211 16.99 -12.07 7.97
N GLN A 212 16.31 -12.03 6.82
CA GLN A 212 15.89 -13.26 6.15
C GLN A 212 17.07 -14.02 5.54
N ILE A 213 18.01 -13.32 4.91
CA ILE A 213 19.25 -13.93 4.41
C ILE A 213 20.01 -14.56 5.58
N HIS A 214 20.19 -13.84 6.69
CA HIS A 214 20.84 -14.38 7.88
C HIS A 214 20.11 -15.63 8.40
N ALA A 215 18.78 -15.59 8.53
CA ALA A 215 18.01 -16.74 8.97
C ALA A 215 18.11 -17.95 8.02
N ILE A 216 18.17 -17.72 6.70
CA ILE A 216 18.40 -18.77 5.71
C ILE A 216 19.82 -19.31 5.82
N THR A 217 20.85 -18.47 5.88
CA THR A 217 22.25 -18.92 6.00
C THR A 217 22.47 -19.69 7.30
N SER A 218 22.03 -19.15 8.44
CA SER A 218 22.17 -19.81 9.75
C SER A 218 21.43 -21.14 9.83
N SER A 219 20.38 -21.32 9.02
CA SER A 219 19.66 -22.60 8.94
C SER A 219 20.32 -23.67 8.08
N VAL A 220 21.31 -23.31 7.27
CA VAL A 220 22.07 -24.25 6.42
C VAL A 220 23.34 -24.73 7.15
N ILE A 221 23.79 -23.99 8.17
CA ILE A 221 24.96 -24.36 8.99
C ILE A 221 24.63 -25.56 9.86
N LYS A 222 25.50 -26.58 9.83
CA LYS A 222 25.28 -27.89 10.47
C LYS A 222 25.36 -27.90 12.01
N ARG A 223 25.78 -26.79 12.64
CA ARG A 223 25.95 -26.70 14.09
C ARG A 223 24.60 -26.40 14.77
N PRO A 224 24.12 -27.24 15.70
CA PRO A 224 22.73 -27.24 16.15
C PRO A 224 22.28 -26.00 16.94
N CYS A 225 23.20 -25.15 17.42
CA CYS A 225 22.87 -23.95 18.21
C CYS A 225 23.27 -22.62 17.56
N ASP A 226 23.93 -22.63 16.41
CA ASP A 226 24.33 -21.40 15.69
C ASP A 226 23.14 -20.77 14.93
N PHE A 227 21.96 -21.39 14.99
CA PHE A 227 20.72 -20.85 14.44
C PHE A 227 20.25 -19.59 15.19
N PHE A 228 20.52 -19.49 16.50
CA PHE A 228 20.13 -18.32 17.27
C PHE A 228 20.99 -17.12 16.84
N PRO A 229 20.38 -15.99 16.44
CA PRO A 229 21.13 -14.83 16.02
C PRO A 229 21.98 -14.34 17.21
N PRO A 230 23.29 -14.15 17.02
CA PRO A 230 24.12 -13.62 18.10
C PRO A 230 23.70 -12.19 18.41
N THR A 231 23.95 -11.74 19.64
CA THR A 231 23.47 -10.44 20.15
C THR A 231 23.89 -9.27 19.27
N TYR A 232 25.11 -9.30 18.71
CA TYR A 232 25.63 -8.26 17.81
C TYR A 232 24.93 -8.20 16.44
N VAL A 233 24.23 -9.28 16.01
CA VAL A 233 23.36 -9.27 14.82
C VAL A 233 21.93 -8.93 15.21
N TYR A 234 21.45 -9.49 16.31
CA TYR A 234 20.09 -9.33 16.79
C TYR A 234 19.74 -7.86 17.08
N ILE A 235 20.52 -7.19 17.95
CA ILE A 235 20.25 -5.83 18.40
C ILE A 235 20.14 -4.84 17.22
N PRO A 236 21.15 -4.68 16.35
CA PRO A 236 21.10 -3.65 15.31
C PRO A 236 20.00 -3.91 14.30
N LEU A 237 19.79 -5.15 13.86
CA LEU A 237 18.74 -5.48 12.89
C LEU A 237 17.33 -5.35 13.48
N HIS A 238 17.14 -5.78 14.73
CA HIS A 238 15.87 -5.63 15.44
C HIS A 238 15.52 -4.16 15.63
N LEU A 239 16.47 -3.36 16.13
CA LEU A 239 16.27 -1.92 16.32
C LEU A 239 16.04 -1.21 14.98
N THR A 240 16.76 -1.56 13.92
CA THR A 240 16.58 -0.94 12.59
C THR A 240 15.17 -1.16 12.03
N ILE A 241 14.62 -2.38 12.17
CA ILE A 241 13.23 -2.65 11.77
C ILE A 241 12.25 -1.82 12.60
N ASN A 242 12.43 -1.77 13.91
CA ASN A 242 11.53 -1.02 14.79
C ASN A 242 11.64 0.50 14.56
N VAL A 243 12.84 1.03 14.33
CA VAL A 243 13.09 2.43 13.91
C VAL A 243 12.33 2.74 12.63
N SER A 244 12.40 1.85 11.63
CA SER A 244 11.67 2.03 10.38
C SER A 244 10.16 1.98 10.60
N TRP A 245 9.69 1.08 11.46
CA TRP A 245 8.27 0.91 11.76
C TRP A 245 7.66 2.12 12.47
N TYR A 246 8.30 2.59 13.55
CA TYR A 246 7.90 3.80 14.26
C TYR A 246 8.07 5.03 13.39
N GLY A 247 9.15 5.11 12.61
CA GLY A 247 9.40 6.21 11.68
C GLY A 247 8.30 6.35 10.64
N LEU A 248 7.81 5.25 10.07
CA LEU A 248 6.68 5.27 9.13
C LEU A 248 5.40 5.83 9.79
N MET A 249 5.17 5.52 11.07
CA MET A 249 4.02 6.04 11.82
C MET A 249 4.14 7.53 12.14
N PHE A 250 5.27 7.98 12.67
CA PHE A 250 5.51 9.41 12.89
C PHE A 250 5.51 10.20 11.58
N SER A 251 6.04 9.62 10.50
CA SER A 251 5.98 10.24 9.17
C SER A 251 4.54 10.40 8.68
N LEU A 252 3.65 9.44 8.96
CA LEU A 252 2.23 9.57 8.66
C LEU A 252 1.58 10.73 9.45
N MET A 253 1.93 10.88 10.74
CA MET A 253 1.49 12.03 11.53
C MET A 253 2.00 13.34 10.91
N ALA A 254 3.28 13.39 10.55
CA ALA A 254 3.89 14.56 9.90
C ALA A 254 3.18 14.92 8.58
N ILE A 255 2.87 13.93 7.74
CA ILE A 255 2.07 14.12 6.52
C ILE A 255 0.70 14.70 6.86
N SER A 256 0.02 14.15 7.87
CA SER A 256 -1.31 14.63 8.28
C SER A 256 -1.28 16.08 8.78
N CYS A 257 -0.33 16.42 9.65
CA CYS A 257 -0.13 17.79 10.14
C CYS A 257 0.19 18.76 9.00
N GLU A 258 1.11 18.38 8.12
CA GLU A 258 1.53 19.20 7.00
C GLU A 258 0.38 19.46 6.02
N ARG A 259 -0.39 18.43 5.66
CA ARG A 259 -1.61 18.57 4.86
C ARG A 259 -2.67 19.41 5.57
N GLY A 260 -2.76 19.34 6.90
CA GLY A 260 -3.63 20.18 7.70
C GLY A 260 -3.26 21.67 7.63
N VAL A 261 -1.97 22.00 7.74
CA VAL A 261 -1.49 23.38 7.59
C VAL A 261 -1.71 23.89 6.16
N ALA A 262 -1.40 23.08 5.15
CA ALA A 262 -1.62 23.45 3.74
C ALA A 262 -3.10 23.68 3.43
N THR A 263 -3.99 22.88 4.02
CA THR A 263 -5.45 23.01 3.86
C THR A 263 -6.00 24.21 4.61
N THR A 264 -5.58 24.47 5.85
CA THR A 264 -6.15 25.55 6.69
C THR A 264 -5.58 26.92 6.36
N ARG A 265 -4.29 27.01 6.00
CA ARG A 265 -3.55 28.28 5.82
C ARG A 265 -2.93 28.39 4.43
N SER A 266 -3.70 28.07 3.38
CA SER A 266 -3.20 28.03 2.00
C SER A 266 -2.50 29.32 1.54
N SER A 267 -2.97 30.51 1.96
CA SER A 267 -2.38 31.80 1.59
C SER A 267 -1.02 32.10 2.25
N LYS A 268 -0.79 31.60 3.47
CA LYS A 268 0.46 31.82 4.24
C LYS A 268 1.44 30.65 4.11
N TYR A 269 1.04 29.58 3.46
CA TYR A 269 1.81 28.35 3.39
C TYR A 269 3.02 28.50 2.45
N GLU A 270 2.90 29.21 1.34
CA GLU A 270 4.02 29.45 0.41
C GLU A 270 5.09 30.38 0.96
N SER A 271 4.72 31.40 1.74
CA SER A 271 5.68 32.39 2.24
C SER A 271 6.65 31.84 3.27
N LYS A 272 6.32 30.70 3.90
CA LYS A 272 7.13 30.08 4.96
C LYS A 272 8.19 29.09 4.47
N GLY A 273 8.30 28.90 3.15
CA GLY A 273 9.35 28.09 2.54
C GLY A 273 9.42 26.66 3.10
N ILE A 274 10.64 26.22 3.45
CA ILE A 274 10.97 24.83 3.83
C ILE A 274 10.85 24.57 5.36
N THR A 275 10.62 25.62 6.15
CA THR A 275 10.71 25.59 7.61
C THR A 275 9.80 24.54 8.27
N LEU A 276 8.56 24.43 7.79
CA LEU A 276 7.60 23.47 8.34
C LEU A 276 8.04 22.02 8.08
N GLY A 277 8.57 21.72 6.90
CA GLY A 277 9.06 20.39 6.55
C GLY A 277 10.22 19.94 7.43
N VAL A 278 11.17 20.85 7.71
CA VAL A 278 12.32 20.59 8.60
C VAL A 278 11.88 20.39 10.05
N PHE A 279 10.95 21.21 10.54
CA PHE A 279 10.39 21.04 11.88
C PHE A 279 9.69 19.69 12.04
N LEU A 280 8.88 19.28 11.06
CA LEU A 280 8.20 17.98 11.08
C LEU A 280 9.17 16.81 10.91
N LEU A 281 10.25 16.97 10.14
CA LEU A 281 11.33 15.98 10.07
C LEU A 281 11.99 15.79 11.44
N ALA A 282 12.32 16.88 12.14
CA ALA A 282 12.89 16.82 13.49
C ALA A 282 11.92 16.13 14.47
N PHE A 283 10.62 16.44 14.38
CA PHE A 283 9.57 15.77 15.15
C PHE A 283 9.57 14.25 14.92
N VAL A 284 9.67 13.79 13.66
CA VAL A 284 9.74 12.34 13.36
C VAL A 284 10.97 11.70 14.01
N VAL A 285 12.14 12.31 13.86
CA VAL A 285 13.40 11.78 14.40
C VAL A 285 13.32 11.68 15.93
N ILE A 286 12.94 12.75 16.61
CA ILE A 286 12.80 12.79 18.08
C ILE A 286 11.77 11.76 18.55
N GLY A 287 10.61 11.68 17.88
CA GLY A 287 9.55 10.73 18.21
C GLY A 287 10.02 9.28 18.12
N VAL A 288 10.78 8.94 17.08
CA VAL A 288 11.35 7.59 16.92
C VAL A 288 12.34 7.26 18.01
N PHE A 289 13.30 8.15 18.28
CA PHE A 289 14.29 7.94 19.35
C PHE A 289 13.63 7.81 20.72
N GLY A 290 12.68 8.68 21.05
CA GLY A 290 11.92 8.62 22.29
C GLY A 290 11.15 7.31 22.43
N THR A 291 10.52 6.84 21.36
CA THR A 291 9.77 5.57 21.36
C THR A 291 10.69 4.36 21.54
N ILE A 292 11.82 4.31 20.83
CA ILE A 292 12.81 3.22 21.00
C ILE A 292 13.35 3.21 22.43
N ARG A 293 13.68 4.38 22.98
CA ARG A 293 14.19 4.50 24.35
C ARG A 293 13.17 4.09 25.41
N TYR A 294 11.88 4.32 25.16
CA TYR A 294 10.78 3.88 26.02
C TYR A 294 10.58 2.36 25.96
N VAL A 295 10.53 1.79 24.75
CA VAL A 295 10.20 0.37 24.55
C VAL A 295 11.33 -0.56 25.00
N TYR A 296 12.58 -0.21 24.69
CA TYR A 296 13.72 -1.11 24.88
C TYR A 296 14.69 -0.61 25.95
N SER A 297 15.14 -1.52 26.81
CA SER A 297 16.30 -1.39 27.68
C SER A 297 17.41 -2.34 27.23
N PHE A 298 18.66 -2.09 27.62
CA PHE A 298 19.77 -2.98 27.24
C PHE A 298 19.61 -4.40 27.83
N GLU A 299 19.06 -4.50 29.04
CA GLU A 299 18.81 -5.79 29.71
C GLU A 299 17.81 -6.67 28.97
N ASP A 300 16.86 -6.06 28.24
CA ASP A 300 15.86 -6.80 27.46
C ASP A 300 16.51 -7.70 26.39
N PHE A 301 17.72 -7.38 25.93
CA PHE A 301 18.40 -8.13 24.87
C PHE A 301 19.25 -9.30 25.39
N ASN A 302 19.35 -9.51 26.71
CA ASN A 302 20.11 -10.62 27.30
C ASN A 302 19.31 -11.94 27.31
N VAL A 303 18.69 -12.27 26.18
CA VAL A 303 17.80 -13.42 26.03
C VAL A 303 17.99 -14.06 24.65
N LYS A 304 17.96 -15.40 24.59
CA LYS A 304 18.01 -16.12 23.31
C LYS A 304 16.64 -16.07 22.64
N VAL A 305 16.57 -15.42 21.48
CA VAL A 305 15.35 -15.35 20.66
C VAL A 305 15.48 -16.18 19.39
N TRP A 306 14.40 -16.87 19.02
CA TRP A 306 14.36 -17.73 17.82
C TRP A 306 14.28 -16.96 16.50
N SER A 307 14.00 -15.65 16.55
CA SER A 307 13.94 -14.78 15.37
C SER A 307 14.31 -13.36 15.75
N VAL A 308 15.02 -12.68 14.86
CA VAL A 308 15.35 -11.25 15.01
C VAL A 308 14.09 -10.38 15.01
N LEU A 309 12.95 -10.87 14.51
CA LEU A 309 11.67 -10.16 14.57
C LEU A 309 10.94 -10.34 15.91
N ALA A 310 11.40 -11.26 16.76
CA ALA A 310 10.79 -11.47 18.06
C ALA A 310 11.13 -10.31 18.98
N ILE A 311 10.09 -9.72 19.58
CA ILE A 311 10.23 -8.72 20.63
C ILE A 311 10.72 -9.45 21.90
N PRO A 312 11.76 -8.95 22.59
CA PRO A 312 12.20 -9.55 23.83
C PRO A 312 11.09 -9.53 24.89
N PRO A 313 10.98 -10.56 25.75
CA PRO A 313 9.89 -10.73 26.70
C PRO A 313 9.72 -9.53 27.64
N GLY A 314 10.82 -8.93 28.14
CA GLY A 314 10.78 -7.75 29.02
C GLY A 314 10.28 -6.46 28.34
N ALA A 315 10.29 -6.42 27.01
CA ALA A 315 9.80 -5.28 26.22
C ALA A 315 8.36 -5.48 25.71
N VAL A 316 7.76 -6.67 25.84
CA VAL A 316 6.47 -7.00 25.21
C VAL A 316 5.34 -6.07 25.68
N ASN A 317 5.21 -5.82 26.99
CA ASN A 317 4.14 -4.97 27.53
C ASN A 317 4.27 -3.52 27.04
N ARG A 318 5.50 -2.97 27.07
CA ARG A 318 5.80 -1.62 26.58
C ARG A 318 5.56 -1.50 25.07
N ALA A 319 5.99 -2.50 24.29
CA ALA A 319 5.76 -2.55 22.86
C ALA A 319 4.27 -2.67 22.50
N ASN A 320 3.48 -3.43 23.27
CA ASN A 320 2.04 -3.54 23.08
C ASN A 320 1.33 -2.20 23.34
N HIS A 321 1.73 -1.49 24.39
CA HIS A 321 1.20 -0.16 24.68
C HIS A 321 1.44 0.81 23.50
N VAL A 322 2.68 0.85 22.99
CA VAL A 322 3.03 1.66 21.81
C VAL A 322 2.27 1.20 20.56
N ALA A 323 2.08 -0.11 20.36
CA ALA A 323 1.31 -0.61 19.22
C ALA A 323 -0.15 -0.14 19.25
N ILE A 324 -0.82 -0.20 20.41
CA ILE A 324 -2.19 0.29 20.58
C ILE A 324 -2.27 1.80 20.28
N LEU A 325 -1.35 2.58 20.85
CA LEU A 325 -1.28 4.03 20.60
C LEU A 325 -1.07 4.34 19.11
N ASN A 326 -0.13 3.66 18.45
CA ASN A 326 0.14 3.87 17.02
C ASN A 326 -1.06 3.51 16.14
N THR A 327 -1.79 2.44 16.46
CA THR A 327 -3.02 2.08 15.74
C THR A 327 -4.09 3.16 15.91
N SER A 328 -4.33 3.64 17.13
CA SER A 328 -5.29 4.72 17.41
C SER A 328 -4.92 6.01 16.66
N ILE A 329 -3.65 6.42 16.73
CA ILE A 329 -3.14 7.59 16.02
C ILE A 329 -3.29 7.43 14.50
N GLY A 330 -2.96 6.24 13.96
CA GLY A 330 -3.10 5.96 12.53
C GLY A 330 -4.53 6.12 12.03
N ILE A 331 -5.51 5.63 12.79
CA ILE A 331 -6.94 5.80 12.48
C ILE A 331 -7.32 7.29 12.46
N ILE A 332 -6.91 8.04 13.48
CA ILE A 332 -7.15 9.50 13.54
C ILE A 332 -6.54 10.20 12.33
N CYS A 333 -5.28 9.90 11.99
CA CYS A 333 -4.61 10.48 10.83
C CYS A 333 -5.35 10.24 9.52
N ILE A 334 -5.88 9.03 9.30
CA ILE A 334 -6.69 8.71 8.11
C ILE A 334 -7.97 9.52 8.07
N ILE A 335 -8.70 9.58 9.18
CA ILE A 335 -9.96 10.34 9.26
C ILE A 335 -9.67 11.80 8.93
N THR A 336 -8.65 12.39 9.55
CA THR A 336 -8.20 13.76 9.31
C THR A 336 -7.82 13.99 7.84
N LEU A 337 -7.04 13.10 7.23
CA LEU A 337 -6.65 13.21 5.81
C LEU A 337 -7.86 13.09 4.87
N HIS A 338 -8.82 12.22 5.16
CA HIS A 338 -10.06 12.13 4.39
C HIS A 338 -10.90 13.40 4.49
N VAL A 339 -11.01 13.99 5.69
CA VAL A 339 -11.68 15.28 5.91
C VAL A 339 -10.98 16.38 5.11
N PHE A 340 -9.66 16.48 5.16
CA PHE A 340 -8.90 17.46 4.38
C PHE A 340 -9.06 17.25 2.87
N SER A 341 -9.06 16.01 2.41
CA SER A 341 -9.31 15.66 1.00
C SER A 341 -10.70 16.14 0.54
N ARG A 342 -11.74 15.98 1.39
CA ARG A 342 -13.10 16.48 1.12
C ARG A 342 -13.15 18.00 1.09
N ILE A 343 -12.51 18.68 2.04
CA ILE A 343 -12.45 20.15 2.11
C ILE A 343 -11.75 20.72 0.86
N ASN A 344 -10.59 20.17 0.50
CA ASN A 344 -9.82 20.62 -0.67
C ASN A 344 -10.59 20.39 -1.97
N LYS A 345 -11.27 19.24 -2.11
CA LYS A 345 -12.16 18.99 -3.26
C LYS A 345 -13.29 20.02 -3.35
N LYS A 346 -13.92 20.37 -2.22
CA LYS A 346 -14.99 21.39 -2.19
C LYS A 346 -14.43 22.76 -2.60
N ARG A 347 -13.24 23.14 -2.12
CA ARG A 347 -12.58 24.41 -2.48
C ARG A 347 -12.16 24.47 -3.95
N CYS A 348 -11.67 23.37 -4.52
CA CYS A 348 -11.41 23.28 -5.96
C CYS A 348 -12.66 23.50 -6.82
N SER A 349 -13.85 23.16 -6.31
CA SER A 349 -15.11 23.36 -7.02
C SER A 349 -15.63 24.79 -6.96
N VAL A 350 -15.15 25.60 -6.00
CA VAL A 350 -15.50 27.02 -5.91
C VAL A 350 -14.51 27.79 -6.77
N ASN A 351 -15.02 28.57 -7.73
CA ASN A 351 -14.18 29.34 -8.64
C ASN A 351 -13.26 30.29 -7.84
N SER A 352 -11.96 30.00 -7.83
CA SER A 352 -10.98 30.93 -7.30
C SER A 352 -10.80 32.10 -8.28
N THR A 353 -10.56 33.29 -7.72
CA THR A 353 -10.50 34.56 -8.47
C THR A 353 -9.16 34.75 -9.18
N THR A 354 -8.11 34.02 -8.80
CA THR A 354 -6.76 34.15 -9.38
C THR A 354 -6.20 32.81 -9.87
N LEU A 355 -5.40 32.84 -10.94
CA LEU A 355 -4.76 31.65 -11.53
C LEU A 355 -3.85 30.93 -10.52
N THR A 356 -3.09 31.70 -9.74
CA THR A 356 -2.18 31.18 -8.70
C THR A 356 -2.93 30.39 -7.63
N SER A 357 -4.04 30.92 -7.11
CA SER A 357 -4.84 30.20 -6.09
C SER A 357 -5.50 28.93 -6.64
N ARG A 358 -5.86 28.92 -7.92
CA ARG A 358 -6.39 27.75 -8.65
C ARG A 358 -5.35 26.63 -8.72
N TYR A 359 -4.13 26.97 -9.14
CA TYR A 359 -3.01 26.02 -9.23
C TYR A 359 -2.66 25.44 -7.85
N GLN A 360 -2.54 26.30 -6.83
CA GLN A 360 -2.27 25.89 -5.45
C GLN A 360 -3.33 24.94 -4.89
N THR A 361 -4.60 25.25 -5.11
CA THR A 361 -5.70 24.41 -4.60
C THR A 361 -5.74 23.06 -5.33
N LEU A 362 -5.44 23.04 -6.63
CA LEU A 362 -5.32 21.82 -7.41
C LEU A 362 -4.15 20.95 -6.91
N GLU A 363 -2.96 21.52 -6.74
CA GLU A 363 -1.80 20.82 -6.20
C GLU A 363 -2.10 20.26 -4.81
N ASN A 364 -2.66 21.07 -3.92
CA ASN A 364 -3.04 20.62 -2.58
C ASN A 364 -4.08 19.51 -2.60
N THR A 365 -5.05 19.55 -3.52
CA THR A 365 -6.04 18.48 -3.67
C THR A 365 -5.40 17.18 -4.13
N ILE A 366 -4.54 17.23 -5.16
CA ILE A 366 -3.85 16.06 -5.70
C ILE A 366 -2.95 15.43 -4.63
N THR A 367 -2.11 16.25 -3.99
CA THR A 367 -1.15 15.77 -2.98
C THR A 367 -1.86 15.25 -1.74
N THR A 368 -2.94 15.90 -1.27
CA THR A 368 -3.72 15.40 -0.14
C THR A 368 -4.41 14.08 -0.47
N ARG A 369 -4.93 13.92 -1.69
CA ARG A 369 -5.55 12.66 -2.13
C ARG A 369 -4.54 11.53 -2.23
N PHE A 370 -3.34 11.82 -2.76
CA PHE A 370 -2.23 10.88 -2.79
C PHE A 370 -1.82 10.47 -1.37
N ALA A 371 -1.60 11.43 -0.48
CA ALA A 371 -1.29 11.20 0.94
C ALA A 371 -2.38 10.36 1.65
N THR A 372 -3.65 10.66 1.39
CA THR A 372 -4.79 9.90 1.96
C THR A 372 -4.71 8.44 1.53
N HIS A 373 -4.45 8.16 0.25
CA HIS A 373 -4.37 6.77 -0.21
C HIS A 373 -3.17 6.01 0.36
N ILE A 374 -2.00 6.66 0.48
CA ILE A 374 -0.83 6.05 1.14
C ILE A 374 -1.13 5.77 2.61
N ALA A 375 -1.74 6.73 3.32
CA ALA A 375 -2.16 6.58 4.70
C ALA A 375 -3.12 5.39 4.88
N SER A 376 -4.16 5.32 4.04
CA SER A 376 -5.12 4.20 4.02
C SER A 376 -4.42 2.86 3.82
N LEU A 377 -3.47 2.77 2.89
CA LEU A 377 -2.70 1.57 2.65
C LEU A 377 -1.89 1.18 3.90
N GLN A 378 -1.15 2.11 4.48
CA GLN A 378 -0.31 1.87 5.66
C GLN A 378 -1.13 1.38 6.86
N VAL A 379 -2.17 2.09 7.25
CA VAL A 379 -2.98 1.71 8.41
C VAL A 379 -3.70 0.40 8.16
N LEU A 380 -4.16 0.10 6.94
CA LEU A 380 -4.75 -1.19 6.62
C LEU A 380 -3.77 -2.33 6.92
N PHE A 381 -2.55 -2.28 6.38
CA PHE A 381 -1.55 -3.32 6.61
C PHE A 381 -1.06 -3.37 8.06
N PHE A 382 -0.88 -2.22 8.72
CA PHE A 382 -0.41 -2.19 10.11
C PHE A 382 -1.49 -2.67 11.08
N THR A 383 -2.76 -2.37 10.81
CA THR A 383 -3.89 -2.90 11.58
C THR A 383 -4.02 -4.40 11.37
N LEU A 384 -3.88 -4.89 10.13
CA LEU A 384 -3.86 -6.33 9.85
C LEU A 384 -2.72 -7.03 10.60
N TYR A 385 -1.52 -6.45 10.60
CA TYR A 385 -0.39 -6.97 11.37
C TYR A 385 -0.66 -6.96 12.88
N GLY A 386 -1.17 -5.84 13.41
CA GLY A 386 -1.50 -5.69 14.83
C GLY A 386 -2.55 -6.69 15.28
N MET A 387 -3.65 -6.83 14.53
CA MET A 387 -4.70 -7.81 14.79
C MET A 387 -4.16 -9.24 14.71
N GLY A 388 -3.40 -9.58 13.66
CA GLY A 388 -2.79 -10.91 13.52
C GLY A 388 -1.83 -11.23 14.68
N GLY A 389 -1.04 -10.25 15.12
CA GLY A 389 -0.14 -10.38 16.27
C GLY A 389 -0.87 -10.56 17.60
N LEU A 390 -1.94 -9.80 17.83
CA LEU A 390 -2.78 -9.94 19.02
C LEU A 390 -3.49 -11.29 19.04
N ILE A 391 -4.13 -11.69 17.95
CA ILE A 391 -4.80 -13.00 17.81
C ILE A 391 -3.80 -14.14 18.05
N ALA A 392 -2.60 -14.05 17.48
CA ALA A 392 -1.56 -15.04 17.72
C ALA A 392 -1.20 -15.11 19.21
N ARG A 393 -1.09 -13.99 19.92
CA ARG A 393 -0.72 -13.98 21.34
C ARG A 393 -1.84 -14.44 22.27
N THR A 394 -3.07 -13.97 22.08
CA THR A 394 -4.20 -14.27 22.98
C THR A 394 -4.77 -15.66 22.74
N SER A 395 -4.87 -16.05 21.46
CA SER A 395 -5.65 -17.22 21.06
C SER A 395 -4.79 -18.27 20.37
N GLY A 396 -3.56 -17.94 19.95
CA GLY A 396 -2.72 -18.87 19.20
C GLY A 396 -2.34 -20.13 19.97
N TYR A 397 -2.14 -20.05 21.29
CA TYR A 397 -1.85 -21.23 22.11
C TYR A 397 -3.04 -22.21 22.15
N GLN A 398 -4.25 -21.69 22.28
CA GLN A 398 -5.49 -22.49 22.34
C GLN A 398 -5.95 -22.97 20.96
N LEU A 399 -5.84 -22.13 19.91
CA LEU A 399 -6.32 -22.43 18.56
C LEU A 399 -5.40 -23.37 17.77
N LEU A 400 -4.09 -23.35 18.03
CA LEU A 400 -3.12 -24.14 17.27
C LEU A 400 -2.68 -25.42 17.99
N LEU A 401 -3.53 -25.94 18.89
CA LEU A 401 -3.39 -27.25 19.54
C LEU A 401 -1.99 -27.47 20.15
N SER A 402 -1.43 -26.46 20.80
CA SER A 402 -0.08 -26.49 21.39
C SER A 402 1.07 -26.78 20.41
N ASN A 403 0.84 -26.74 19.09
CA ASN A 403 1.89 -26.96 18.10
C ASN A 403 2.72 -25.68 17.88
N ARG A 404 3.90 -25.66 18.50
CA ARG A 404 4.84 -24.53 18.46
C ARG A 404 5.28 -24.15 17.04
N ASN A 405 5.37 -25.12 16.12
CA ASN A 405 5.78 -24.87 14.74
C ASN A 405 4.70 -24.11 13.97
N LEU A 406 3.44 -24.55 14.10
CA LEU A 406 2.30 -23.85 13.50
C LEU A 406 2.16 -22.44 14.06
N TYR A 407 2.34 -22.27 15.37
CA TYR A 407 2.31 -20.95 16.01
C TYR A 407 3.32 -19.97 15.40
N ALA A 408 4.58 -20.38 15.27
CA ALA A 408 5.60 -19.52 14.69
C ALA A 408 5.38 -19.27 13.19
N CYS A 409 4.88 -20.25 12.44
CA CYS A 409 4.45 -20.05 11.05
C CYS A 409 3.31 -19.04 10.93
N SER A 410 2.27 -19.16 11.75
CA SER A 410 1.14 -18.24 11.76
C SER A 410 1.60 -16.81 12.08
N ARG A 411 2.55 -16.64 13.00
CA ARG A 411 3.16 -15.33 13.28
C ARG A 411 3.92 -14.77 12.08
N GLN A 412 4.65 -15.61 11.36
CA GLN A 412 5.37 -15.21 10.15
C GLN A 412 4.39 -14.81 9.03
N ILE A 413 3.31 -15.57 8.83
CA ILE A 413 2.24 -15.25 7.86
C ILE A 413 1.54 -13.95 8.23
N ALA A 414 1.28 -13.73 9.52
CA ALA A 414 0.66 -12.50 10.01
C ALA A 414 1.55 -11.26 9.82
N TYR A 415 2.86 -11.43 9.61
CA TYR A 415 3.79 -10.33 9.36
C TYR A 415 3.64 -9.78 7.94
N VAL A 416 2.60 -8.99 7.71
CA VAL A 416 2.21 -8.45 6.39
C VAL A 416 3.02 -7.22 5.94
N ILE A 417 4.00 -6.76 6.73
CA ILE A 417 4.77 -5.54 6.42
C ILE A 417 5.60 -5.66 5.11
N PRO A 418 6.24 -6.79 4.76
CA PRO A 418 6.95 -6.92 3.49
C PRO A 418 6.00 -6.84 2.27
N ILE A 419 4.74 -7.26 2.44
CA ILE A 419 3.72 -7.10 1.41
C ILE A 419 3.40 -5.61 1.25
N PHE A 420 3.25 -4.87 2.37
CA PHE A 420 3.06 -3.43 2.34
C PHE A 420 4.21 -2.69 1.65
N THR A 421 5.47 -2.97 2.01
CA THR A 421 6.63 -2.29 1.41
C THR A 421 6.77 -2.57 -0.09
N PHE A 422 6.30 -3.73 -0.56
CA PHE A 422 6.23 -4.07 -1.98
C PHE A 422 5.05 -3.39 -2.71
N VAL A 423 3.86 -3.37 -2.11
CA VAL A 423 2.66 -2.77 -2.72
C VAL A 423 2.75 -1.24 -2.76
N LEU A 424 3.36 -0.63 -1.74
CA LEU A 424 3.52 0.82 -1.62
C LEU A 424 4.10 1.50 -2.88
N PRO A 425 5.28 1.11 -3.42
CA PRO A 425 5.84 1.74 -4.61
C PRO A 425 5.00 1.47 -5.87
N ILE A 426 4.46 0.26 -6.05
CA ILE A 426 3.61 -0.08 -7.21
C ILE A 426 2.38 0.83 -7.25
N TYR A 427 1.70 0.93 -6.11
CA TYR A 427 0.52 1.76 -5.97
C TYR A 427 0.85 3.24 -6.20
N SER A 428 2.01 3.68 -5.72
CA SER A 428 2.44 5.07 -5.83
C SER A 428 2.85 5.45 -7.25
N ILE A 429 3.51 4.56 -7.99
CA ILE A 429 3.76 4.72 -9.43
C ILE A 429 2.44 4.88 -10.17
N TYR A 430 1.47 4.01 -9.90
CA TYR A 430 0.17 4.03 -10.55
C TYR A 430 -0.55 5.36 -10.32
N GLN A 431 -0.63 5.81 -9.07
CA GLN A 431 -1.29 7.06 -8.70
C GLN A 431 -0.56 8.28 -9.28
N LEU A 432 0.76 8.38 -9.11
CA LEU A 432 1.53 9.55 -9.58
C LEU A 432 1.54 9.65 -11.10
N LYS A 433 1.59 8.52 -11.82
CA LYS A 433 1.47 8.51 -13.28
C LYS A 433 0.07 8.97 -13.72
N TYR A 434 -0.98 8.50 -13.05
CA TYR A 434 -2.34 8.94 -13.31
C TYR A 434 -2.48 10.47 -13.10
N TYR A 435 -1.91 10.99 -12.02
CA TYR A 435 -1.97 12.43 -11.72
C TYR A 435 -1.18 13.28 -12.71
N ARG A 436 0.03 12.87 -13.13
CA ARG A 436 0.79 13.61 -14.14
C ARG A 436 0.01 13.72 -15.45
N LEU A 437 -0.51 12.59 -15.95
CA LEU A 437 -1.30 12.58 -17.19
C LEU A 437 -2.53 13.48 -17.08
N HIS A 438 -3.27 13.41 -15.96
CA HIS A 438 -4.46 14.23 -15.80
C HIS A 438 -4.14 15.72 -15.57
N SER A 439 -3.02 16.03 -14.92
CA SER A 439 -2.55 17.41 -14.74
C SER A 439 -2.16 18.03 -16.07
N ASP A 440 -1.44 17.31 -16.92
CA ASP A 440 -1.01 17.80 -18.24
C ASP A 440 -2.23 18.08 -19.13
N ASP A 441 -3.25 17.19 -19.10
CA ASP A 441 -4.51 17.39 -19.82
C ASP A 441 -5.29 18.61 -19.30
N ASN A 442 -5.33 18.82 -17.98
CA ASN A 442 -6.01 19.97 -17.36
C ASN A 442 -5.27 21.28 -17.62
N ILE A 443 -3.93 21.29 -17.54
CA ILE A 443 -3.14 22.48 -17.86
C ILE A 443 -3.32 22.81 -19.34
N ARG A 444 -3.26 21.82 -20.22
CA ARG A 444 -3.50 22.01 -21.65
C ARG A 444 -4.89 22.56 -21.91
N SER A 445 -5.93 22.06 -21.25
CA SER A 445 -7.29 22.56 -21.44
C SER A 445 -7.49 23.98 -20.89
N ILE A 446 -6.90 24.30 -19.74
CA ILE A 446 -6.93 25.65 -19.16
C ILE A 446 -6.20 26.66 -20.07
N VAL A 447 -5.01 26.32 -20.55
CA VAL A 447 -4.26 27.18 -21.49
C VAL A 447 -5.04 27.35 -22.80
N THR A 448 -5.66 26.27 -23.29
CA THR A 448 -6.50 26.32 -24.51
C THR A 448 -7.77 27.16 -24.30
N MET A 449 -8.35 27.15 -23.11
CA MET A 449 -9.48 28.03 -22.76
C MET A 449 -9.05 29.47 -22.55
N ALA A 450 -7.85 29.73 -22.03
CA ALA A 450 -7.33 31.09 -21.87
C ALA A 450 -6.81 31.71 -23.18
N SER A 451 -6.48 30.88 -24.18
CA SER A 451 -6.14 31.33 -25.54
C SER A 451 -7.34 31.45 -26.47
N ARG A 452 -8.55 31.09 -26.01
CA ARG A 452 -9.83 31.19 -26.74
C ARG A 452 -10.86 31.94 -25.86
N GLY A 453 -12.01 32.34 -26.40
CA GLY A 453 -13.05 33.06 -25.63
C GLY A 453 -12.66 34.50 -25.26
N VAL A 454 -13.36 35.11 -24.32
CA VAL A 454 -13.23 36.54 -23.97
C VAL A 454 -11.81 36.89 -23.48
N ASP A 455 -11.22 36.04 -22.63
CA ASP A 455 -9.85 36.26 -22.13
C ASP A 455 -8.80 36.07 -23.24
N GLY A 456 -9.01 35.11 -24.15
CA GLY A 456 -8.16 34.91 -25.34
C GLY A 456 -8.25 36.08 -26.31
N PHE A 457 -9.46 36.58 -26.57
CA PHE A 457 -9.71 37.77 -27.38
C PHE A 457 -9.00 38.99 -26.78
N ARG A 458 -9.13 39.22 -25.48
CA ARG A 458 -8.50 40.35 -24.78
C ARG A 458 -6.98 40.27 -24.79
N ASN A 459 -6.41 39.06 -24.68
CA ASN A 459 -4.97 38.85 -24.82
C ASN A 459 -4.49 39.13 -26.25
N TYR A 460 -5.24 38.71 -27.27
CA TYR A 460 -4.95 39.01 -28.67
C TYR A 460 -5.04 40.51 -28.96
N GLU A 461 -6.10 41.17 -28.49
CA GLU A 461 -6.32 42.61 -28.64
C GLU A 461 -5.19 43.41 -27.99
N MET A 462 -4.75 43.00 -26.79
CA MET A 462 -3.63 43.64 -26.09
C MET A 462 -2.28 43.41 -26.80
N ALA A 463 -2.06 42.23 -27.38
CA ALA A 463 -0.86 41.94 -28.15
C ALA A 463 -0.81 42.73 -29.46
N ILE A 464 -1.94 42.82 -30.17
CA ILE A 464 -2.11 43.66 -31.35
C ILE A 464 -1.85 45.12 -30.96
N GLY A 465 -2.53 45.65 -29.95
CA GLY A 465 -2.35 47.04 -29.49
C GLY A 465 -0.89 47.39 -29.15
N LYS A 466 -0.16 46.47 -28.52
CA LYS A 466 1.29 46.65 -28.27
C LYS A 466 2.14 46.64 -29.54
N ALA A 467 1.81 45.80 -30.52
CA ALA A 467 2.50 45.78 -31.81
C ALA A 467 2.31 47.11 -32.55
N TRP A 468 1.08 47.64 -32.58
CA TRP A 468 0.80 48.95 -33.18
C TRP A 468 1.51 50.11 -32.47
N GLN A 469 1.66 50.06 -31.14
CA GLN A 469 2.42 51.06 -30.40
C GLN A 469 3.94 50.99 -30.63
N LEU A 470 4.47 49.82 -30.94
CA LEU A 470 5.88 49.65 -31.30
C LEU A 470 6.18 50.18 -32.71
N ASP A 471 5.21 50.04 -33.62
CA ASP A 471 5.31 50.53 -35.01
C ASP A 471 5.18 52.06 -35.14
N GLN A 472 4.71 52.73 -34.08
CA GLN A 472 4.54 54.18 -34.02
C GLN A 472 5.66 54.92 -33.24
N ARG A 473 6.73 54.24 -32.84
CA ARG A 473 7.92 54.91 -32.30
C ARG A 473 8.86 55.27 -33.45
N PRO A 474 9.10 56.57 -33.72
CA PRO A 474 10.01 57.02 -34.78
C PRO A 474 11.48 56.67 -34.51
#